data_AF-A0A0B1SDF9-F1
#
_entry.id   AF-A0A0B1SDF9-F1
#
_cell.length_a   1.000
_cell.length_b   1.000
_cell.length_c   1.000
_cell.angle_alpha   90.00
_cell.angle_beta   90.00
_cell.angle_gamma   90.00
#
_symmetry.space_group_name_H-M   'P 1'
#
loop_
_entity.id
_entity.type
_entity.pdbx_description
1 polymer ?
#
loop_
_entity_poly.entity_id
_entity_poly.type
_entity_poly.pdbx_seq_one_letter_code
_entity_poly.pdbx_strand_id
1 'polypeptide(L)'
;MRLIKAHAILMLLAWFFFIPTAAMFARFLRASWPTLKPGGMMIWFHVHRTCTTLAIILTIASFICIFTANNWNWTGSGSQSSKWGKTHTMVGIFALGLCWMQPFISALRCNPSHPRRPYFNWAHRGIGVTAMILATTTVCIAADHFLGLWPHRVTQVTLSLMPLTLIILLSILSILFKKFVEVDELNVEKINGIRELTVYLGVIVLASITVTLSVFVGIGA
;
A
#
# COMPACT_ATOMS: atom_id res chain seq x y z
N MET A 1 -24.97 -5.18 4.91
CA MET A 1 -23.86 -5.04 5.88
C MET A 1 -22.65 -5.96 5.60
N ARG A 2 -22.82 -7.28 5.42
CA ARG A 2 -21.69 -8.23 5.23
C ARG A 2 -20.71 -7.85 4.10
N LEU A 3 -21.23 -7.46 2.93
CA LEU A 3 -20.40 -7.06 1.78
C LEU A 3 -19.66 -5.73 2.00
N ILE A 4 -20.20 -4.81 2.80
CA ILE A 4 -19.55 -3.53 3.15
C ILE A 4 -18.36 -3.81 4.08
N LYS A 5 -18.54 -4.71 5.07
CA LYS A 5 -17.45 -5.20 5.93
C LYS A 5 -16.36 -5.88 5.10
N ALA A 6 -16.73 -6.79 4.20
CA ALA A 6 -15.79 -7.46 3.30
C ALA A 6 -15.02 -6.44 2.44
N HIS A 7 -15.70 -5.46 1.85
CA HIS A 7 -15.05 -4.38 1.11
C HIS A 7 -13.96 -3.68 1.95
N ALA A 8 -14.32 -3.22 3.15
CA ALA A 8 -13.38 -2.51 4.01
C ALA A 8 -12.18 -3.38 4.43
N ILE A 9 -12.39 -4.64 4.83
CA ILE A 9 -11.31 -5.57 5.21
C ILE A 9 -10.39 -5.86 4.03
N LEU A 10 -10.94 -6.13 2.84
CA LEU A 10 -10.15 -6.39 1.63
C LEU A 10 -9.33 -5.15 1.22
N MET A 11 -9.89 -3.93 1.36
CA MET A 11 -9.13 -2.70 1.12
C MET A 11 -8.00 -2.52 2.13
N LEU A 12 -8.23 -2.82 3.42
CA LEU A 12 -7.19 -2.75 4.45
C LEU A 12 -6.05 -3.74 4.15
N LEU A 13 -6.36 -4.99 3.83
CA LEU A 13 -5.35 -5.98 3.45
C LEU A 13 -4.52 -5.52 2.24
N ALA A 14 -5.18 -5.02 1.19
CA ALA A 14 -4.47 -4.54 0.02
C ALA A 14 -3.58 -3.33 0.33
N TRP A 15 -4.16 -2.27 0.91
CA TRP A 15 -3.52 -0.96 1.02
C TRP A 15 -2.60 -0.82 2.22
N PHE A 16 -2.84 -1.53 3.32
CA PHE A 16 -2.08 -1.38 4.57
C PHE A 16 -1.13 -2.55 4.83
N PHE A 17 -1.30 -3.68 4.16
CA PHE A 17 -0.37 -4.81 4.27
C PHE A 17 0.40 -5.06 2.97
N PHE A 18 -0.27 -5.47 1.89
CA PHE A 18 0.41 -5.92 0.66
C PHE A 18 1.16 -4.80 -0.06
N ILE A 19 0.53 -3.64 -0.32
CA ILE A 19 1.18 -2.52 -1.02
C ILE A 19 2.39 -1.96 -0.23
N PRO A 20 2.27 -1.65 1.08
CA PRO A 20 3.41 -1.24 1.90
C PRO A 20 4.55 -2.25 1.93
N THR A 21 4.24 -3.54 2.07
CA THR A 21 5.25 -4.61 2.04
C THR A 21 5.99 -4.62 0.70
N ALA A 22 5.26 -4.55 -0.41
CA ALA A 22 5.85 -4.46 -1.75
C ALA A 22 6.77 -3.24 -1.90
N ALA A 23 6.37 -2.09 -1.34
CA ALA A 23 7.14 -0.85 -1.39
C ALA A 23 8.42 -0.94 -0.54
N MET A 24 8.33 -1.51 0.67
CA MET A 24 9.47 -1.67 1.59
C MET A 24 10.55 -2.58 1.00
N PHE A 25 10.16 -3.76 0.48
CA PHE A 25 11.10 -4.67 -0.18
C PHE A 25 11.77 -4.00 -1.39
N ALA A 26 10.97 -3.35 -2.24
CA ALA A 26 11.49 -2.68 -3.43
C ALA A 26 12.34 -1.44 -3.12
N ARG A 27 12.27 -0.86 -1.92
CA ARG A 27 13.02 0.34 -1.56
C ARG A 27 14.26 0.04 -0.73
N PHE A 28 14.16 -0.87 0.22
CA PHE A 28 15.18 -1.08 1.24
C PHE A 28 15.99 -2.37 1.04
N LEU A 29 15.42 -3.39 0.40
CA LEU A 29 16.04 -4.73 0.30
C LEU A 29 16.54 -5.09 -1.11
N ARG A 30 16.77 -4.09 -1.97
CA ARG A 30 17.26 -4.35 -3.34
C ARG A 30 18.62 -5.03 -3.38
N ALA A 31 19.46 -4.76 -2.38
CA ALA A 31 20.85 -5.22 -2.30
C ALA A 31 21.07 -6.36 -1.27
N SER A 32 20.01 -6.82 -0.61
CA SER A 32 20.09 -7.84 0.46
C SER A 32 20.56 -9.20 -0.04
N TRP A 33 20.08 -9.62 -1.22
CA TRP A 33 20.42 -10.93 -1.79
C TRP A 33 20.88 -10.79 -3.25
N PRO A 34 22.11 -10.31 -3.49
CA PRO A 34 22.59 -10.00 -4.84
C PRO A 34 22.83 -11.25 -5.70
N THR A 35 23.10 -12.40 -5.07
CA THR A 35 23.43 -13.67 -5.73
C THR A 35 22.22 -14.58 -5.91
N LEU A 36 21.17 -14.44 -5.09
CA LEU A 36 20.00 -15.32 -5.13
C LEU A 36 18.95 -14.78 -6.12
N LYS A 37 18.88 -15.42 -7.29
CA LYS A 37 18.01 -15.02 -8.41
C LYS A 37 17.11 -16.17 -8.88
N PRO A 38 16.14 -16.61 -8.07
CA PRO A 38 15.19 -17.65 -8.50
C PRO A 38 14.43 -17.19 -9.75
N GLY A 39 14.40 -18.01 -10.80
CA GLY A 39 13.81 -17.63 -12.09
C GLY A 39 14.45 -16.39 -12.74
N GLY A 40 15.74 -16.14 -12.48
CA GLY A 40 16.52 -15.05 -13.07
C GLY A 40 16.23 -13.65 -12.51
N MET A 41 15.41 -13.53 -11.47
CA MET A 41 15.00 -12.24 -10.88
C MET A 41 15.36 -12.15 -9.41
N MET A 42 15.68 -10.93 -8.97
CA MET A 42 16.02 -10.63 -7.57
C MET A 42 14.82 -10.87 -6.65
N ILE A 43 15.08 -11.31 -5.41
CA ILE A 43 14.03 -11.62 -4.42
C ILE A 43 13.08 -10.44 -4.18
N TRP A 44 13.62 -9.23 -4.02
CA TRP A 44 12.79 -8.03 -3.81
C TRP A 44 11.76 -7.84 -4.94
N PHE A 45 12.10 -8.23 -6.17
CA PHE A 45 11.23 -8.07 -7.32
C PHE A 45 10.11 -9.11 -7.32
N HIS A 46 10.39 -10.34 -6.90
CA HIS A 46 9.36 -11.35 -6.69
C HIS A 46 8.39 -10.94 -5.59
N VAL A 47 8.90 -10.52 -4.43
CA VAL A 47 8.04 -10.06 -3.33
C VAL A 47 7.20 -8.87 -3.76
N HIS A 48 7.82 -7.88 -4.39
CA HIS A 48 7.10 -6.72 -4.93
C HIS A 48 5.98 -7.14 -5.87
N ARG A 49 6.29 -7.94 -6.90
CA ARG A 49 5.31 -8.38 -7.91
C ARG A 49 4.17 -9.18 -7.26
N THR A 50 4.50 -10.18 -6.43
CA THR A 50 3.50 -11.02 -5.77
C THR A 50 2.57 -10.20 -4.89
N CYS A 51 3.12 -9.35 -4.01
CA CYS A 51 2.32 -8.50 -3.14
C CYS A 51 1.46 -7.51 -3.94
N THR A 52 1.98 -6.86 -4.99
CA THR A 52 1.17 -5.95 -5.81
C THR A 52 0.08 -6.67 -6.59
N THR A 53 0.33 -7.88 -7.08
CA THR A 53 -0.68 -8.69 -7.78
C THR A 53 -1.80 -9.09 -6.82
N LEU A 54 -1.45 -9.57 -5.62
CA LEU A 54 -2.43 -9.90 -4.58
C LEU A 54 -3.26 -8.66 -4.19
N ALA A 55 -2.62 -7.51 -4.02
CA ALA A 55 -3.31 -6.26 -3.73
C ALA A 55 -4.32 -5.88 -4.84
N ILE A 56 -3.96 -6.04 -6.11
CA ILE A 56 -4.88 -5.77 -7.24
C ILE A 56 -6.08 -6.72 -7.17
N ILE A 57 -5.86 -8.03 -6.99
CA ILE A 57 -6.95 -9.01 -6.88
C ILE A 57 -7.89 -8.63 -5.72
N LEU A 58 -7.34 -8.29 -4.55
CA LEU A 58 -8.12 -7.88 -3.38
C LEU A 58 -8.90 -6.59 -3.63
N THR A 59 -8.30 -5.58 -4.27
CA THR A 59 -9.00 -4.32 -4.58
C THR A 59 -10.12 -4.51 -5.60
N ILE A 60 -9.95 -5.39 -6.60
CA ILE A 60 -11.01 -5.75 -7.56
C ILE A 60 -12.15 -6.47 -6.84
N ALA A 61 -11.84 -7.49 -6.04
CA ALA A 61 -12.85 -8.21 -5.26
C ALA A 61 -13.61 -7.27 -4.32
N SER A 62 -12.88 -6.39 -3.64
CA SER A 62 -13.44 -5.37 -2.75
C SER A 62 -14.35 -4.37 -3.48
N PHE A 63 -13.96 -3.95 -4.69
CA PHE A 63 -14.76 -3.08 -5.53
C PHE A 63 -16.07 -3.76 -5.93
N ILE A 64 -16.04 -5.03 -6.32
CA ILE A 64 -17.23 -5.83 -6.62
C ILE A 64 -18.13 -5.94 -5.38
N CYS A 65 -17.56 -6.19 -4.19
CA CYS A 65 -18.33 -6.25 -2.94
C CYS A 65 -19.12 -4.96 -2.68
N ILE A 66 -18.49 -3.79 -2.79
CA ILE A 66 -19.17 -2.52 -2.49
C ILE A 66 -20.18 -2.12 -3.57
N PHE A 67 -19.91 -2.40 -4.84
CA PHE A 67 -20.89 -2.19 -5.91
C PHE A 67 -22.12 -3.08 -5.70
N THR A 68 -21.90 -4.36 -5.41
CA THR A 68 -22.98 -5.31 -5.14
C THR A 68 -23.78 -4.90 -3.89
N ALA A 69 -23.11 -4.44 -2.82
CA ALA A 69 -23.76 -3.96 -1.61
C ALA A 69 -24.67 -2.74 -1.85
N ASN A 70 -24.39 -1.95 -2.88
CA ASN A 70 -25.16 -0.76 -3.26
C ASN A 70 -26.11 -1.02 -4.44
N ASN A 71 -26.40 -2.29 -4.78
CA ASN A 71 -27.22 -2.67 -5.93
C ASN A 71 -26.74 -2.05 -7.24
N TRP A 72 -25.41 -1.96 -7.42
CA TRP A 72 -24.75 -1.35 -8.58
C TRP A 72 -25.08 0.13 -8.82
N ASN A 73 -25.65 0.81 -7.83
CA ASN A 73 -25.92 2.25 -7.91
C ASN A 73 -24.65 3.07 -7.62
N TRP A 74 -24.48 4.15 -8.36
CA TRP A 74 -23.39 5.10 -8.17
C TRP A 74 -23.58 5.91 -6.87
N THR A 75 -22.55 5.95 -6.03
CA THR A 75 -22.57 6.69 -4.75
C THR A 75 -21.66 7.94 -4.74
N GLY A 76 -20.93 8.22 -5.82
CA GLY A 76 -20.04 9.38 -5.92
C GLY A 76 -20.75 10.67 -6.30
N SER A 77 -20.02 11.64 -6.88
CA SER A 77 -20.57 12.94 -7.29
C SER A 77 -21.84 12.80 -8.12
N GLY A 78 -22.88 13.59 -7.81
CA GLY A 78 -24.20 13.53 -8.46
C GLY A 78 -25.16 12.50 -7.86
N SER A 79 -24.74 11.65 -6.92
CA SER A 79 -25.62 10.71 -6.23
C SER A 79 -26.46 11.35 -5.11
N GLN A 80 -27.36 10.57 -4.50
CA GLN A 80 -28.07 10.93 -3.27
C GLN A 80 -27.28 10.60 -1.98
N SER A 81 -26.02 10.15 -2.09
CA SER A 81 -25.20 9.82 -0.93
C SER A 81 -24.83 11.07 -0.11
N SER A 82 -24.47 10.86 1.16
CA SER A 82 -23.99 11.92 2.05
C SER A 82 -22.72 12.58 1.49
N LYS A 83 -22.43 13.80 1.96
CA LYS A 83 -21.20 14.53 1.58
C LYS A 83 -19.95 13.64 1.70
N TRP A 84 -19.78 12.97 2.83
CA TRP A 84 -18.61 12.11 3.08
C TRP A 84 -18.65 10.79 2.32
N GLY A 85 -19.84 10.24 2.04
CA GLY A 85 -20.01 9.10 1.12
C GLY A 85 -19.48 9.43 -0.28
N LYS A 86 -19.89 10.59 -0.83
CA LYS A 86 -19.44 11.08 -2.13
C LYS A 86 -17.92 11.28 -2.16
N THR A 87 -17.37 11.97 -1.16
CA THR A 87 -15.92 12.21 -1.06
C THR A 87 -15.14 10.89 -0.98
N HIS A 88 -15.55 9.96 -0.12
CA HIS A 88 -14.93 8.64 -0.01
C HIS A 88 -14.94 7.90 -1.36
N THR A 89 -16.08 7.85 -2.05
CA THR A 89 -16.19 7.21 -3.36
C THR A 89 -15.27 7.86 -4.39
N MET A 90 -15.22 9.20 -4.45
CA MET A 90 -14.39 9.91 -5.42
C MET A 90 -12.89 9.72 -5.16
N VAL A 91 -12.42 9.91 -3.93
CA VAL A 91 -11.00 9.71 -3.60
C VAL A 91 -10.60 8.24 -3.80
N GLY A 92 -11.47 7.31 -3.41
CA GLY A 92 -11.26 5.88 -3.57
C GLY A 92 -11.17 5.45 -5.03
N ILE A 93 -12.04 5.96 -5.91
CA ILE A 93 -11.98 5.58 -7.33
C ILE A 93 -10.73 6.11 -8.02
N PHE A 94 -10.25 7.31 -7.66
CA PHE A 94 -8.96 7.81 -8.17
C PHE A 94 -7.81 6.93 -7.67
N ALA A 95 -7.78 6.55 -6.39
CA ALA A 95 -6.77 5.64 -5.85
C ALA A 95 -6.76 4.29 -6.59
N LEU A 96 -7.94 3.71 -6.83
CA LEU A 96 -8.11 2.45 -7.57
C LEU A 96 -7.69 2.58 -9.03
N GLY A 97 -8.08 3.66 -9.71
CA GLY A 97 -7.69 3.91 -11.10
C GLY A 97 -6.17 3.98 -11.25
N LEU A 98 -5.48 4.70 -10.36
CA LEU A 98 -4.02 4.74 -10.37
C LEU A 98 -3.40 3.38 -10.03
N CYS A 99 -3.97 2.63 -9.08
CA CYS A 99 -3.53 1.29 -8.71
C CYS A 99 -3.62 0.31 -9.89
N TRP A 100 -4.78 0.24 -10.53
CA TRP A 100 -5.03 -0.67 -11.64
C TRP A 100 -4.31 -0.27 -12.92
N MET A 101 -3.88 0.99 -13.04
CA MET A 101 -2.99 1.42 -14.13
C MET A 101 -1.55 0.89 -13.96
N GLN A 102 -1.12 0.53 -12.75
CA GLN A 102 0.27 0.15 -12.46
C GLN A 102 0.80 -1.06 -13.25
N PRO A 103 0.05 -2.16 -13.45
CA PRO A 103 0.51 -3.28 -14.28
C PRO A 103 0.73 -2.87 -15.73
N PHE A 104 -0.15 -2.03 -16.29
CA PHE A 104 -0.01 -1.55 -17.67
C PHE A 104 1.23 -0.67 -17.82
N ILE A 105 1.46 0.24 -16.87
CA ILE A 105 2.70 1.01 -16.81
C ILE A 105 3.90 0.06 -16.72
N SER A 106 3.84 -0.94 -15.84
CA SER A 106 4.90 -1.93 -15.66
C SER A 106 5.17 -2.78 -16.90
N ALA A 107 4.18 -3.00 -17.76
CA ALA A 107 4.37 -3.67 -19.05
C ALA A 107 5.16 -2.81 -20.04
N LEU A 108 5.09 -1.48 -19.93
CA LEU A 108 5.90 -0.52 -20.70
C LEU A 108 7.34 -0.38 -20.18
N ARG A 109 7.76 -1.21 -19.21
CA ARG A 109 9.08 -1.16 -18.60
C ARG A 109 10.17 -1.51 -19.61
N CYS A 110 11.03 -0.55 -19.91
CA CYS A 110 12.23 -0.78 -20.71
C CYS A 110 13.33 -1.57 -19.96
N ASN A 111 14.29 -2.11 -20.74
CA ASN A 111 15.45 -2.84 -20.24
C ASN A 111 16.21 -2.04 -19.15
N PRO A 112 16.78 -2.71 -18.11
CA PRO A 112 17.59 -2.05 -17.08
C PRO A 112 18.63 -1.04 -17.56
N SER A 113 19.29 -1.28 -18.70
CA SER A 113 20.34 -0.41 -19.23
C SER A 113 19.83 0.68 -20.19
N HIS A 114 18.52 0.75 -20.43
CA HIS A 114 17.94 1.66 -21.42
C HIS A 114 17.89 3.12 -20.90
N PRO A 115 18.22 4.16 -21.70
CA PRO A 115 18.24 5.56 -21.25
C PRO A 115 16.90 6.08 -20.71
N ARG A 116 15.78 5.51 -21.17
CA ARG A 116 14.43 5.86 -20.68
C ARG A 116 14.07 5.23 -19.31
N ARG A 117 14.91 4.36 -18.75
CA ARG A 117 14.63 3.64 -17.50
C ARG A 117 14.43 4.55 -16.29
N PRO A 118 15.19 5.65 -16.12
CA PRO A 118 14.93 6.60 -15.04
C PRO A 118 13.54 7.25 -15.11
N TYR A 119 13.08 7.66 -16.30
CA TYR A 119 11.75 8.24 -16.50
C TYR A 119 10.64 7.25 -16.15
N PHE A 120 10.77 6.00 -16.61
CA PHE A 120 9.86 4.92 -16.21
C PHE A 120 9.83 4.75 -14.69
N ASN A 121 11.00 4.68 -14.04
CA ASN A 121 11.10 4.48 -12.59
C ASN A 121 10.43 5.62 -11.81
N TRP A 122 10.61 6.87 -12.26
CA TRP A 122 10.01 8.05 -11.64
C TRP A 122 8.50 8.09 -11.84
N ALA A 123 8.02 7.85 -13.07
CA ALA A 123 6.58 7.81 -13.37
C ALA A 123 5.87 6.71 -12.57
N HIS A 124 6.37 5.47 -12.65
CA HIS A 124 5.80 4.31 -11.94
C HIS A 124 5.77 4.55 -10.42
N ARG A 125 6.88 5.05 -9.85
CA ARG A 125 6.96 5.39 -8.43
C ARG A 125 6.01 6.53 -8.07
N GLY A 126 5.98 7.61 -8.84
CA GLY A 126 5.15 8.79 -8.57
C GLY A 126 3.67 8.42 -8.52
N ILE A 127 3.19 7.70 -9.53
CA ILE A 127 1.81 7.20 -9.60
C ILE A 127 1.51 6.28 -8.41
N GLY A 128 2.47 5.44 -8.00
CA GLY A 128 2.30 4.51 -6.88
C GLY A 128 2.17 5.24 -5.54
N VAL A 129 3.02 6.24 -5.31
CA VAL A 129 2.97 7.07 -4.11
C VAL A 129 1.68 7.89 -4.07
N THR A 130 1.26 8.48 -5.19
CA THR A 130 -0.02 9.20 -5.26
C THR A 130 -1.20 8.28 -4.96
N ALA A 131 -1.21 7.07 -5.52
CA ALA A 131 -2.26 6.08 -5.24
C ALA A 131 -2.32 5.71 -3.76
N MET A 132 -1.16 5.48 -3.12
CA MET A 132 -1.07 5.21 -1.68
C MET A 132 -1.61 6.37 -0.82
N ILE A 133 -1.25 7.63 -1.14
CA ILE A 133 -1.73 8.81 -0.41
C ILE A 133 -3.26 8.89 -0.50
N LEU A 134 -3.81 8.78 -1.72
CA LEU A 134 -5.26 8.83 -1.95
C LEU A 134 -5.98 7.66 -1.24
N ALA A 135 -5.41 6.46 -1.25
CA ALA A 135 -5.98 5.31 -0.53
C ALA A 135 -5.99 5.54 0.98
N THR A 136 -4.88 5.98 1.58
CA THR A 136 -4.81 6.34 3.00
C THR A 136 -5.83 7.42 3.35
N THR A 137 -5.96 8.47 2.54
CA THR A 137 -6.99 9.51 2.72
C THR A 137 -8.40 8.92 2.66
N THR A 138 -8.67 8.03 1.72
CA THR A 138 -9.98 7.36 1.57
C THR A 138 -10.36 6.55 2.81
N VAL A 139 -9.40 5.81 3.38
CA VAL A 139 -9.60 5.06 4.63
C VAL A 139 -9.78 6.00 5.81
N CYS A 140 -9.02 7.10 5.90
CA CYS A 140 -9.20 8.10 6.96
C CYS A 140 -10.59 8.75 6.92
N ILE A 141 -11.13 9.04 5.73
CA ILE A 141 -12.51 9.54 5.58
C ILE A 141 -13.51 8.52 6.15
N ALA A 142 -13.32 7.23 5.86
CA ALA A 142 -14.19 6.18 6.41
C ALA A 142 -14.06 6.10 7.94
N ALA A 143 -12.84 6.09 8.46
CA ALA A 143 -12.57 6.04 9.89
C ALA A 143 -13.14 7.24 10.67
N ASP A 144 -13.16 8.44 10.07
CA ASP A 144 -13.68 9.64 10.73
C ASP A 144 -15.21 9.75 10.66
N HIS A 145 -15.80 9.39 9.52
CA HIS A 145 -17.18 9.73 9.21
C HIS A 145 -18.15 8.55 9.17
N PHE A 146 -17.69 7.30 9.01
CA PHE A 146 -18.59 6.14 8.86
C PHE A 146 -18.75 5.41 10.20
N LEU A 147 -19.23 6.15 11.21
CA LEU A 147 -19.24 5.74 12.62
C LEU A 147 -20.03 4.47 12.94
N GLY A 148 -20.98 4.06 12.08
CA GLY A 148 -21.67 2.78 12.23
C GLY A 148 -20.72 1.60 12.15
N LEU A 149 -19.78 1.66 11.18
CA LEU A 149 -18.77 0.61 10.97
C LEU A 149 -17.44 0.91 11.70
N TRP A 150 -17.16 2.20 11.93
CA TRP A 150 -15.91 2.72 12.50
C TRP A 150 -16.18 3.54 13.77
N PRO A 151 -16.50 2.89 14.91
CA PRO A 151 -16.98 3.60 16.10
C PRO A 151 -15.89 4.37 16.87
N HIS A 152 -14.61 4.06 16.67
CA HIS A 152 -13.49 4.62 17.44
C HIS A 152 -12.66 5.59 16.61
N ARG A 153 -13.27 6.73 16.23
CA ARG A 153 -12.70 7.76 15.35
C ARG A 153 -11.21 8.02 15.54
N VAL A 154 -10.79 8.48 16.72
CA VAL A 154 -9.40 8.92 16.97
C VAL A 154 -8.44 7.75 16.77
N THR A 155 -8.72 6.61 17.39
CA THR A 155 -7.89 5.40 17.29
C THR A 155 -7.80 4.92 15.84
N GLN A 156 -8.93 4.86 15.13
CA GLN A 156 -8.98 4.31 13.79
C GLN A 156 -8.36 5.24 12.74
N VAL A 157 -8.53 6.56 12.85
CA VAL A 157 -7.82 7.54 12.01
C VAL A 157 -6.32 7.45 12.26
N THR A 158 -5.90 7.38 13.53
CA THR A 158 -4.49 7.26 13.91
C THR A 158 -3.86 6.00 13.32
N LEU A 159 -4.50 4.84 13.52
CA LEU A 159 -4.06 3.56 12.94
C LEU A 159 -4.04 3.60 11.41
N SER A 160 -4.96 4.34 10.78
CA SER A 160 -5.01 4.46 9.32
C SER A 160 -3.87 5.29 8.72
N LEU A 161 -3.29 6.22 9.49
CA LEU A 161 -2.14 7.02 9.07
C LEU A 161 -0.80 6.28 9.25
N MET A 162 -0.73 5.34 10.21
CA MET A 162 0.52 4.66 10.60
C MET A 162 1.27 3.96 9.46
N PRO A 163 0.63 3.23 8.52
CA PRO A 163 1.35 2.60 7.41
C PRO A 163 2.11 3.61 6.54
N LEU A 164 1.48 4.74 6.22
CA LEU A 164 2.10 5.78 5.39
C LEU A 164 3.22 6.49 6.16
N THR A 165 3.00 6.84 7.43
CA THR A 165 4.02 7.49 8.26
C THR A 165 5.21 6.58 8.50
N LEU A 166 5.00 5.28 8.69
CA LEU A 166 6.07 4.28 8.82
C LEU A 166 6.96 4.25 7.57
N ILE A 167 6.37 4.16 6.37
CA ILE A 167 7.14 4.15 5.12
C ILE A 167 7.92 5.46 4.93
N ILE A 168 7.31 6.60 5.26
CA ILE A 168 7.97 7.92 5.20
C ILE A 168 9.14 7.97 6.17
N LEU A 169 8.93 7.59 7.43
CA LEU A 169 9.96 7.57 8.47
C LEU A 169 11.13 6.67 8.06
N LEU A 170 10.86 5.43 7.64
CA LEU A 170 11.89 4.51 7.16
C LEU A 170 12.62 5.05 5.93
N SER A 171 11.91 5.78 5.06
CA SER A 171 12.52 6.42 3.89
C SER A 171 13.47 7.54 4.28
N ILE A 172 13.08 8.38 5.25
CA ILE A 172 13.93 9.45 5.79
C ILE A 172 15.15 8.85 6.49
N LEU A 173 14.94 7.88 7.39
CA LEU A 173 16.02 7.19 8.08
C LEU A 173 17.01 6.53 7.10
N SER A 174 16.51 5.91 6.02
CA SER A 174 17.37 5.32 4.99
C SER A 174 18.20 6.37 4.24
N ILE A 175 17.64 7.56 3.97
CA ILE A 175 18.37 8.66 3.33
C ILE A 175 19.44 9.21 4.28
N LEU A 176 19.09 9.45 5.54
CA LEU A 176 20.04 9.91 6.56
C LEU A 176 21.16 8.89 6.78
N PHE A 177 20.82 7.61 6.89
CA PHE A 177 21.80 6.54 7.01
C PHE A 177 22.82 6.56 5.87
N LYS A 178 22.35 6.66 4.62
CA LYS A 178 23.25 6.76 3.45
C LYS A 178 24.13 8.01 3.44
N LYS A 179 23.70 9.08 4.11
CA LYS A 179 24.48 10.32 4.22
C LYS A 179 25.57 10.23 5.28
N PHE A 180 25.34 9.47 6.37
CA PHE A 180 26.23 9.44 7.53
C PHE A 180 27.02 8.14 7.69
N VAL A 181 26.66 7.08 6.97
CA VAL A 181 27.31 5.77 7.06
C VAL A 181 27.86 5.38 5.70
N GLU A 182 29.19 5.35 5.62
CA GLU A 182 29.90 4.77 4.48
C GLU A 182 29.83 3.25 4.55
N VAL A 183 29.45 2.63 3.42
CA VAL A 183 29.34 1.17 3.31
C VAL A 183 30.61 0.65 2.66
N ASP A 184 31.30 -0.24 3.36
CA ASP A 184 32.53 -0.90 2.92
C ASP A 184 32.37 -2.43 2.98
N GLU A 185 33.40 -3.15 2.54
CA GLU A 185 33.38 -4.63 2.50
C GLU A 185 33.32 -5.26 3.90
N LEU A 186 33.78 -4.56 4.94
CA LEU A 186 33.79 -5.05 6.32
C LEU A 186 32.42 -4.93 6.99
N ASN A 187 31.62 -3.94 6.59
CA ASN A 187 30.36 -3.61 7.24
C ASN A 187 29.10 -3.92 6.40
N VAL A 188 29.24 -4.23 5.10
CA VAL A 188 28.11 -4.43 4.17
C VAL A 188 27.12 -5.51 4.63
N GLU A 189 27.61 -6.66 5.13
CA GLU A 189 26.74 -7.74 5.60
C GLU A 189 25.93 -7.34 6.82
N LYS A 190 26.59 -6.69 7.80
CA LYS A 190 25.95 -6.17 9.01
C LYS A 190 24.88 -5.13 8.67
N ILE A 191 25.19 -4.22 7.75
CA ILE A 191 24.26 -3.18 7.29
C ILE A 191 23.06 -3.81 6.58
N ASN A 192 23.26 -4.82 5.74
CA ASN A 192 22.17 -5.54 5.09
C ASN A 192 21.29 -6.28 6.11
N GLY A 193 21.89 -6.94 7.10
CA GLY A 193 21.15 -7.56 8.21
C GLY A 193 20.29 -6.58 8.99
N ILE A 194 20.81 -5.37 9.28
CA ILE A 194 20.04 -4.29 9.93
C ILE A 194 18.87 -3.85 9.04
N ARG A 195 19.08 -3.68 7.73
CA ARG A 195 18.03 -3.30 6.77
C ARG A 195 16.93 -4.35 6.71
N GLU A 196 17.30 -5.63 6.63
CA GLU A 196 16.37 -6.76 6.62
C GLU A 196 15.54 -6.80 7.90
N LEU A 197 16.19 -6.76 9.07
CA LEU A 197 15.51 -6.72 10.35
C LEU A 197 14.53 -5.54 10.45
N THR A 198 14.97 -4.35 10.04
CA THR A 198 14.12 -3.15 10.05
C THR A 198 12.88 -3.33 9.17
N VAL A 199 13.05 -3.93 7.99
CA VAL A 199 11.92 -4.20 7.09
C VAL A 199 10.99 -5.27 7.66
N TYR A 200 11.51 -6.35 8.23
CA TYR A 200 10.69 -7.39 8.83
C TYR A 200 9.88 -6.88 10.02
N LEU A 201 10.50 -6.08 10.91
CA LEU A 201 9.78 -5.41 11.99
C LEU A 201 8.69 -4.48 11.44
N GLY A 202 8.98 -3.71 10.39
CA GLY A 202 7.98 -2.88 9.75
C GLY A 202 6.81 -3.68 9.17
N VAL A 203 7.06 -4.82 8.53
CA VAL A 203 6.02 -5.72 8.02
C VAL A 203 5.16 -6.29 9.15
N ILE A 204 5.76 -6.67 10.27
CA ILE A 204 5.03 -7.13 11.47
C ILE A 204 4.13 -6.01 12.00
N VAL A 205 4.63 -4.78 12.10
CA VAL A 205 3.83 -3.61 12.53
C VAL A 205 2.65 -3.38 11.58
N LEU A 206 2.88 -3.42 10.26
CA LEU A 206 1.84 -3.29 9.24
C LEU A 206 0.77 -4.38 9.34
N ALA A 207 1.20 -5.63 9.56
CA ALA A 207 0.29 -6.76 9.76
C ALA A 207 -0.58 -6.56 11.00
N SER A 208 0.02 -6.19 12.13
CA SER A 208 -0.70 -5.92 13.38
C SER A 208 -1.74 -4.81 13.22
N ILE A 209 -1.37 -3.67 12.62
CA ILE A 209 -2.30 -2.57 12.35
C ILE A 209 -3.45 -3.02 11.45
N THR A 210 -3.14 -3.74 10.38
CA THR A 210 -4.13 -4.22 9.40
C THR A 210 -5.11 -5.19 10.04
N VAL A 211 -4.61 -6.14 10.85
CA VAL A 211 -5.44 -7.09 11.61
C VAL A 211 -6.32 -6.34 12.59
N THR A 212 -5.76 -5.43 13.41
CA THR A 212 -6.53 -4.64 14.39
C THR A 212 -7.66 -3.85 13.73
N LEU A 213 -7.38 -3.12 12.63
CA LEU A 213 -8.41 -2.39 11.90
C LEU A 213 -9.46 -3.32 11.29
N SER A 214 -9.05 -4.46 10.75
CA SER A 214 -9.97 -5.45 10.18
C SER A 214 -10.88 -6.07 11.25
N VAL A 215 -10.36 -6.32 12.45
CA VAL A 215 -11.17 -6.78 13.59
C VAL A 215 -12.17 -5.71 14.00
N PHE A 216 -11.75 -4.45 14.14
CA PHE A 216 -12.68 -3.36 14.46
C PHE A 216 -13.83 -3.25 13.45
N VAL A 217 -13.52 -3.34 12.15
CA VAL A 217 -14.54 -3.36 11.09
C VAL A 217 -15.43 -4.61 11.17
N GLY A 218 -14.85 -5.77 11.48
CA GLY A 218 -15.57 -7.04 11.60
C GLY A 218 -16.63 -7.03 12.71
N ILE A 219 -16.25 -6.50 13.88
CA ILE A 219 -17.13 -6.42 15.06
C ILE A 219 -18.01 -5.15 15.09
N GLY A 220 -17.70 -4.13 14.28
CA GLY A 220 -18.50 -2.91 14.16
C GLY A 220 -19.95 -3.19 13.72
N ALA A 221 -20.88 -2.29 14.01
CA ALA A 221 -22.32 -2.49 13.82
C ALA A 221 -22.73 -2.51 12.33
#